data_AF-A0AAU3NXV2-F1
#
_entry.id   AF-A0AAU3NXV2-F1
#
_cell.length_a   1.000
_cell.length_b   1.000
_cell.length_c   1.000
_cell.angle_alpha   90.00
_cell.angle_beta   90.00
_cell.angle_gamma   90.00
#
_symmetry.space_group_name_H-M   'P 1'
#
loop_
_entity.id
_entity.type
_entity.pdbx_description
1 polymer ?
#
loop_
_entity_poly.entity_id
_entity_poly.type
_entity_poly.pdbx_seq_one_letter_code
_entity_poly.pdbx_strand_id
1 'polypeptide(L)'
;MIIGDVRGKGLSSISDAALLLGAFREAAHHHADLAGLTRYLEGSVTRDLAELTETDQRAEEDFITAAVLEIPDQEPVIHVINCGHPPPLLVRGQHVTPLLRS
;
A
#
# COMPACT_ATOMS: atom_id res chain seq x y z
N MET A 1 -2.14 1.53 -9.42
CA MET A 1 -1.39 0.30 -9.10
C MET A 1 -1.01 0.30 -7.63
N ILE A 2 -0.90 -0.86 -6.98
CA ILE A 2 -0.42 -0.98 -5.61
C ILE A 2 0.62 -2.09 -5.51
N ILE A 3 1.66 -1.87 -4.72
CA ILE A 3 2.65 -2.86 -4.31
C ILE A 3 2.64 -2.89 -2.79
N GLY A 4 2.59 -4.06 -2.19
CA GLY A 4 2.57 -4.18 -0.74
C GLY A 4 3.39 -5.37 -0.25
N ASP A 5 3.85 -5.26 0.99
CA ASP A 5 4.53 -6.32 1.72
C ASP A 5 3.87 -6.42 3.11
N VAL A 6 3.41 -7.62 3.46
CA VAL A 6 2.75 -7.91 4.74
C VAL A 6 3.72 -8.72 5.58
N ARG A 7 4.14 -8.16 6.72
CA ARG A 7 4.88 -8.93 7.71
C ARG A 7 3.93 -9.91 8.39
N GLY A 8 4.39 -11.16 8.54
CA GLY A 8 3.73 -12.20 9.31
C GLY A 8 3.91 -13.56 8.65
N LYS A 9 3.20 -14.58 9.14
CA LYS A 9 3.20 -15.93 8.55
C LYS A 9 1.85 -16.61 8.71
N GLY A 10 1.46 -17.37 7.69
CA GLY A 10 0.24 -18.17 7.72
C GLY A 10 -0.99 -17.43 7.17
N LEU A 11 -2.17 -17.86 7.60
CA LEU A 11 -3.44 -17.43 7.00
C LEU A 11 -3.82 -15.98 7.34
N SER A 12 -3.37 -15.43 8.48
CA SER A 12 -3.62 -14.03 8.86
C SER A 12 -3.04 -13.06 7.85
N SER A 13 -1.74 -13.19 7.54
CA SER A 13 -1.06 -12.31 6.57
C SER A 13 -1.64 -12.41 5.15
N ILE A 14 -2.17 -13.59 4.78
CA ILE A 14 -2.87 -13.77 3.50
C ILE A 14 -4.22 -13.02 3.53
N SER A 15 -4.95 -13.10 4.64
CA SER A 15 -6.20 -12.38 4.84
C SER A 15 -5.98 -10.87 4.77
N ASP A 16 -4.93 -10.35 5.41
CA ASP A 16 -4.59 -8.93 5.41
C ASP A 16 -4.22 -8.41 4.02
N ALA A 17 -3.43 -9.18 3.27
CA ALA A 17 -3.11 -8.86 1.88
C ALA A 17 -4.36 -8.86 1.00
N ALA A 18 -5.25 -9.85 1.17
CA ALA A 18 -6.49 -9.96 0.41
C ALA A 18 -7.44 -8.80 0.71
N LEU A 19 -7.52 -8.39 1.97
CA LEU A 19 -8.30 -7.26 2.44
C LEU A 19 -7.80 -5.94 1.85
N LEU A 20 -6.50 -5.65 1.96
CA LEU A 20 -5.91 -4.45 1.35
C LEU A 20 -6.16 -4.41 -0.15
N LEU A 21 -5.99 -5.54 -0.84
CA LEU A 21 -6.22 -5.63 -2.28
C LEU A 21 -7.71 -5.44 -2.63
N GLY A 22 -8.62 -5.95 -1.81
CA GLY A 22 -10.06 -5.76 -1.93
C GLY A 22 -10.44 -4.28 -1.82
N ALA A 23 -10.00 -3.62 -0.74
CA ALA A 23 -10.22 -2.20 -0.51
C ALA A 23 -9.62 -1.34 -1.65
N PHE A 24 -8.43 -1.69 -2.15
CA PHE A 24 -7.83 -1.00 -3.31
C PHE A 24 -8.67 -1.15 -4.56
N ARG A 25 -9.11 -2.37 -4.88
CA ARG A 25 -9.92 -2.62 -6.10
C ARG A 25 -11.24 -1.88 -6.06
N GLU A 26 -11.88 -1.83 -4.90
CA GLU A 26 -13.09 -1.04 -4.72
C GLU A 26 -12.80 0.45 -4.91
N ALA A 27 -11.86 0.99 -4.13
CA ALA A 27 -11.60 2.42 -4.06
C ALA A 27 -10.97 3.00 -5.33
N ALA A 28 -10.20 2.21 -6.08
CA ALA A 28 -9.54 2.66 -7.31
C ALA A 28 -10.54 3.09 -8.40
N HIS A 29 -11.80 2.62 -8.33
CA HIS A 29 -12.86 3.07 -9.23
C HIS A 29 -13.62 4.30 -8.75
N HIS A 30 -13.49 4.66 -7.47
CA HIS A 30 -14.29 5.71 -6.83
C HIS A 30 -13.52 6.98 -6.55
N HIS A 31 -12.21 6.90 -6.32
CA HIS A 31 -11.39 8.07 -6.00
C HIS A 31 -10.75 8.66 -7.25
N ALA A 32 -10.90 9.98 -7.42
CA ALA A 32 -10.33 10.73 -8.53
C ALA A 32 -8.86 11.13 -8.32
N ASP A 33 -8.34 11.04 -7.09
CA ASP A 33 -6.96 11.38 -6.77
C ASP A 33 -6.28 10.34 -5.85
N LEU A 34 -4.97 10.20 -6.03
CA LEU A 34 -4.12 9.21 -5.36
C LEU A 34 -4.09 9.36 -3.83
N ALA A 35 -4.23 10.59 -3.32
CA ALA A 35 -4.20 10.87 -1.88
C ALA A 35 -5.50 10.43 -1.20
N GLY A 36 -6.64 10.64 -1.85
CA GLY A 36 -7.95 10.15 -1.42
C GLY A 36 -7.99 8.63 -1.34
N LEU A 37 -7.50 7.96 -2.39
CA LEU A 37 -7.34 6.51 -2.42
C LEU A 37 -6.47 6.01 -1.26
N THR A 38 -5.31 6.63 -1.05
CA THR A 38 -4.39 6.20 0.01
C THR A 38 -5.00 6.37 1.41
N ARG A 39 -5.68 7.49 1.67
CA ARG A 39 -6.36 7.72 2.96
C ARG A 39 -7.47 6.71 3.21
N TYR A 40 -8.20 6.33 2.17
CA TYR A 40 -9.23 5.28 2.27
C TYR A 40 -8.62 3.93 2.64
N LEU A 41 -7.50 3.57 2.02
CA LEU A 41 -6.79 2.33 2.30
C LEU A 41 -6.24 2.30 3.73
N GLU A 42 -5.59 3.37 4.16
CA GLU A 42 -5.10 3.50 5.54
C GLU A 42 -6.23 3.34 6.56
N GLY A 43 -7.38 3.99 6.32
CA GLY A 43 -8.55 3.88 7.18
C GLY A 43 -9.16 2.48 7.20
N SER A 44 -9.16 1.77 6.06
CA SER A 44 -9.71 0.41 5.96
C SER A 44 -8.82 -0.59 6.71
N VAL A 45 -7.51 -0.58 6.41
CA VAL A 45 -6.53 -1.45 7.07
C VAL A 45 -6.48 -1.19 8.58
N THR A 46 -6.54 0.06 9.03
CA THR A 46 -6.49 0.39 10.47
C THR A 46 -7.71 -0.13 11.22
N ARG A 47 -8.92 -0.05 10.62
CA ARG A 47 -10.15 -0.57 11.25
C ARG A 47 -10.07 -2.09 11.39
N ASP A 48 -9.70 -2.78 10.32
CA ASP A 48 -9.71 -4.23 10.29
C ASP A 48 -8.58 -4.81 11.18
N LEU A 49 -7.40 -4.17 11.20
CA LEU A 49 -6.33 -4.56 12.12
C LEU A 49 -6.73 -4.36 13.59
N ALA A 50 -7.46 -3.29 13.91
CA ALA A 50 -7.99 -3.06 15.25
C ALA A 50 -8.97 -4.18 15.68
N GLU A 51 -9.89 -4.58 14.79
CA GLU A 51 -10.84 -5.68 15.06
C GLU A 51 -10.13 -7.03 15.28
N LEU A 52 -9.02 -7.28 14.58
CA LEU A 52 -8.19 -8.49 14.75
C LEU A 52 -7.34 -8.46 16.03
N THR A 53 -6.81 -7.29 16.42
CA THR A 53 -6.05 -7.16 17.69
C THR A 53 -6.88 -7.40 18.95
N GLU A 54 -8.20 -7.15 18.92
CA GLU A 54 -9.10 -7.44 20.04
C GLU A 54 -9.30 -8.95 20.26
N THR A 55 -9.04 -9.78 19.25
CA THR A 55 -9.23 -11.24 19.30
C THR A 55 -7.93 -12.04 19.39
N ASP A 56 -6.77 -11.47 19.03
CA ASP A 56 -5.48 -12.17 19.07
C ASP A 56 -4.34 -11.26 19.59
N GLN A 57 -3.75 -11.62 20.74
CA GLN A 57 -2.63 -10.89 21.38
C GLN A 57 -1.32 -10.91 20.57
N ARG A 58 -1.31 -11.52 19.38
CA ARG A 58 -0.18 -11.55 18.43
C ARG A 58 -0.18 -10.44 17.39
N ALA A 59 -1.26 -9.67 17.29
CA ALA A 59 -1.40 -8.66 16.24
C ALA A 59 -0.49 -7.44 16.42
N GLU A 60 0.31 -7.35 17.50
CA GLU A 60 1.36 -6.35 17.65
C GLU A 60 2.55 -6.54 16.68
N GLU A 61 2.69 -7.71 16.02
CA GLU A 61 3.81 -8.00 15.10
C GLU A 61 3.46 -7.90 13.60
N ASP A 62 2.18 -7.77 13.25
CA ASP A 62 1.71 -7.75 11.85
C ASP A 62 1.55 -6.29 11.37
N PHE A 63 2.27 -5.94 10.31
CA PHE A 63 2.13 -4.64 9.65
C PHE A 63 2.22 -4.80 8.14
N ILE A 64 1.52 -3.91 7.44
CA ILE A 64 1.53 -3.83 5.99
C ILE A 64 2.29 -2.59 5.58
N THR A 65 3.30 -2.77 4.72
CA THR A 65 3.90 -1.67 3.97
C THR A 65 3.31 -1.65 2.57
N ALA A 66 3.11 -0.47 2.00
CA ALA A 66 2.62 -0.36 0.63
C ALA A 66 3.19 0.84 -0.12
N ALA A 67 3.21 0.76 -1.44
CA ALA A 67 3.39 1.89 -2.34
C ALA A 67 2.19 1.91 -3.30
N VAL A 68 1.50 3.04 -3.38
CA VAL A 68 0.39 3.27 -4.31
C VAL A 68 0.91 4.18 -5.43
N LEU A 69 0.68 3.75 -6.67
CA LEU A 69 1.20 4.41 -7.86
C LEU A 69 0.07 4.76 -8.81
N GLU A 70 0.14 5.96 -9.37
CA GLU A 70 -0.66 6.41 -10.49
C GLU A 70 0.25 6.68 -11.69
N ILE A 71 -0.14 6.16 -12.85
CA ILE A 71 0.57 6.33 -14.12
C ILE A 71 -0.45 6.94 -15.07
N PRO A 72 -0.49 8.27 -15.23
CA PRO A 72 -1.46 8.91 -16.10
C PRO A 72 -1.12 8.66 -17.57
N ASP A 73 -2.14 8.44 -18.39
CA ASP A 73 -1.94 8.13 -19.82
C ASP A 73 -1.38 9.30 -20.65
N GLN A 74 -1.57 10.54 -20.16
CA GLN A 74 -1.33 11.76 -20.92
C GLN A 74 -0.05 12.51 -20.52
N GLU A 75 0.62 12.09 -19.44
CA GLU A 75 1.83 12.75 -18.95
C GLU A 75 2.93 11.73 -18.63
N PRO A 76 4.21 12.03 -18.96
CA PRO A 76 5.32 11.12 -18.74
C PRO A 76 5.82 11.17 -17.28
N VAL A 77 4.90 11.06 -16.32
CA VAL A 77 5.18 11.09 -14.88
C VAL A 77 4.54 9.89 -14.19
N ILE A 78 5.03 9.57 -13.00
CA ILE A 78 4.45 8.57 -12.12
C ILE A 78 4.28 9.25 -10.76
N HIS A 79 3.05 9.29 -10.26
CA HIS A 79 2.78 9.74 -8.90
C HIS A 79 2.88 8.54 -7.97
N VAL A 80 3.63 8.68 -6.87
CA VAL A 80 3.86 7.59 -5.91
C VAL A 80 3.60 8.11 -4.51
N ILE A 81 2.72 7.43 -3.77
CA ILE A 81 2.61 7.58 -2.32
C ILE A 81 3.17 6.31 -1.69
N ASN A 82 4.27 6.47 -0.96
CA ASN A 82 4.92 5.38 -0.26
C ASN A 82 4.44 5.34 1.19
N CYS A 83 3.75 4.28 1.59
CA CYS A 83 3.22 4.02 2.93
C CYS A 83 4.13 3.03 3.69
N GLY A 84 5.38 3.44 3.95
CA GLY A 84 6.35 2.66 4.72
C GLY A 84 7.06 1.54 3.96
N HIS A 85 6.82 1.42 2.65
CA HIS A 85 7.50 0.48 1.76
C HIS A 85 8.93 0.95 1.45
N PRO A 86 9.88 0.06 1.13
CA PRO A 86 11.22 0.47 0.71
C PRO A 86 11.16 1.47 -0.47
N PRO A 87 11.99 2.53 -0.48
CA PRO A 87 11.98 3.52 -1.56
C PRO A 87 12.15 2.87 -2.94
N PRO A 88 11.29 3.17 -3.92
CA PRO A 88 11.42 2.61 -5.25
C PRO A 88 12.71 3.11 -5.92
N LEU A 89 13.28 2.27 -6.78
CA LEU A 89 14.50 2.60 -7.52
C LEU A 89 14.15 3.05 -8.94
N LEU A 90 14.61 4.24 -9.33
CA LEU A 90 14.53 4.73 -10.70
C LEU A 90 15.76 4.27 -11.48
N VAL A 91 15.54 3.43 -12.50
CA VAL A 91 16.59 2.97 -13.41
C VAL A 91 16.50 3.74 -14.74
N ARG A 92 17.57 4.44 -15.11
CA ARG A 92 17.69 5.15 -16.40
C ARG A 92 19.02 4.83 -17.06
N GLY A 93 18.99 3.99 -18.10
CA GLY A 93 20.21 3.46 -18.71
C GLY A 93 21.01 2.65 -17.69
N GLN A 94 22.23 3.10 -17.38
CA GLN A 94 23.11 2.47 -16.39
C GLN A 94 23.05 3.16 -15.00
N HIS A 95 22.18 4.16 -14.82
CA HIS A 95 22.06 4.90 -13.56
C HIS A 95 20.88 4.37 -12.74
N VAL A 96 21.10 4.16 -11.45
CA VAL A 96 20.09 3.76 -10.47
C VAL A 96 20.03 4.81 -9.37
N THR A 97 18.85 5.38 -9.14
CA THR A 97 18.62 6.42 -8.13
C THR A 97 17.45 6.04 -7.24
N PRO A 98 17.59 6.00 -5.90
CA PRO A 98 16.46 5.81 -5.01
C PRO A 98 15.54 7.04 -5.05
N LEU A 99 14.24 6.81 -5.20
CA LEU A 99 13.22 7.83 -5.11
C LEU A 99 12.84 8.01 -3.63
N LEU A 100 13.61 8.85 -2.95
CA LEU A 100 13.35 9.24 -1.57
C LEU A 100 12.15 10.19 -1.53
N ARG A 101 11.42 10.19 -0.40
CA ARG A 101 10.33 11.15 -0.18
C ARG A 101 10.91 12.58 -0.26
N SER A 102 10.39 13.39 -1.16
CA SER A 102 10.60 14.85 -1.21
C SER A 102 9.73 15.55 -0.18
#